data_AF-A0A3P9Q7A0-F1
#
_entry.id   AF-A0A3P9Q7A0-F1
#
_cell.length_a   1.000
_cell.length_b   1.000
_cell.length_c   1.000
_cell.angle_alpha   90.00
_cell.angle_beta   90.00
_cell.angle_gamma   90.00
#
_symmetry.space_group_name_H-M   'P 1'
#
loop_
_entity.id
_entity.type
_entity.pdbx_description
1 polymer ?
#
loop_
_entity_poly.entity_id
_entity_poly.type
_entity_poly.pdbx_seq_one_letter_code
_entity_poly.pdbx_strand_id
1 'polypeptide(L)'
;MQLMKRLGFQQFYAHGGDWGWLVTTNMAQLEPKTVKGLHVNFAPPSKPGLLMTLSIMLGRRFPKLFGFTETDVERLYPCMEKLVLESIKESGYMHIQATKPDTAGRGLNDSPVGLAAYILEKFSTWTDHDFRNLEDGGLTRLGIGAKGRHFSNVKKDFDWRRQVDKLNQYPHFKTNIEDNFDLFELLTRH
;
A
#
# COMPACT_ATOMS: atom_id res chain seq x y z
N MET A 1 1.56 -11.53 18.62
CA MET A 1 2.16 -12.63 19.43
C MET A 1 1.21 -13.79 19.70
N GLN A 2 -0.07 -13.56 20.02
CA GLN A 2 -1.03 -14.61 20.39
C GLN A 2 -1.18 -15.72 19.34
N LEU A 3 -1.24 -15.37 18.05
CA LEU A 3 -1.29 -16.34 16.95
C LEU A 3 -0.11 -17.33 17.00
N MET A 4 1.12 -16.83 17.09
CA MET A 4 2.33 -17.66 17.14
C MET A 4 2.34 -18.58 18.37
N LYS A 5 1.90 -18.07 19.53
CA LYS A 5 1.75 -18.87 20.75
C LYS A 5 0.73 -20.00 20.58
N ARG A 6 -0.43 -19.72 19.95
CA ARG A 6 -1.46 -20.74 19.65
C ARG A 6 -0.97 -21.81 18.67
N LEU A 7 -0.08 -21.44 17.75
CA LEU A 7 0.58 -22.37 16.83
C LEU A 7 1.75 -23.14 17.48
N GLY A 8 2.06 -22.90 18.76
CA GLY A 8 3.12 -23.59 19.50
C GLY A 8 4.52 -23.02 19.31
N PHE A 9 4.68 -21.89 18.62
CA PHE A 9 6.00 -21.27 18.42
C PHE A 9 6.42 -20.47 19.66
N GLN A 10 7.49 -20.94 20.32
CA GLN A 10 8.11 -20.23 21.44
C GLN A 10 9.14 -19.17 21.02
N GLN A 11 9.74 -19.33 19.85
CA GLN A 11 10.69 -18.40 19.25
C GLN A 11 10.49 -18.38 17.73
N PHE A 12 10.58 -17.21 17.11
CA PHE A 12 10.42 -17.08 15.66
C PHE A 12 11.13 -15.83 15.12
N TYR A 13 11.29 -15.78 13.79
CA TYR A 13 11.75 -14.61 13.05
C TYR A 13 10.55 -13.83 12.51
N ALA A 14 10.64 -12.51 12.47
CA ALA A 14 9.59 -11.65 11.93
C ALA A 14 10.08 -10.93 10.67
N HIS A 15 9.22 -10.86 9.66
CA HIS A 15 9.46 -10.09 8.45
C HIS A 15 8.32 -9.07 8.24
N GLY A 16 8.65 -7.83 7.86
CA GLY A 16 7.65 -6.79 7.64
C GLY A 16 8.03 -5.76 6.57
N GLY A 17 7.07 -5.48 5.69
CA GLY A 17 7.05 -4.32 4.80
C GLY A 17 5.73 -3.57 4.96
N ASP A 18 5.62 -2.35 4.43
CA ASP A 18 4.45 -1.47 4.64
C ASP A 18 4.00 -1.51 6.11
N TRP A 19 2.72 -1.47 6.48
CA TRP A 19 2.29 -1.53 7.89
C TRP A 19 2.91 -2.68 8.70
N GLY A 20 3.28 -3.80 8.04
CA GLY A 20 4.00 -4.90 8.65
C GLY A 20 5.36 -4.50 9.24
N TRP A 21 6.06 -3.50 8.71
CA TRP A 21 7.32 -2.98 9.26
C TRP A 21 7.12 -2.51 10.70
N LEU A 22 6.08 -1.70 10.93
CA LEU A 22 5.76 -1.10 12.21
C LEU A 22 5.30 -2.17 13.20
N VAL A 23 4.41 -3.06 12.76
CA VAL A 23 3.89 -4.16 13.59
C VAL A 23 5.02 -5.09 14.04
N THR A 24 5.87 -5.54 13.12
CA THR A 24 6.96 -6.48 13.44
C THR A 24 8.09 -5.83 14.23
N THR A 25 8.38 -4.55 14.01
CA THR A 25 9.30 -3.77 14.85
C THR A 25 8.78 -3.68 16.28
N ASN A 26 7.50 -3.32 16.46
CA ASN A 26 6.88 -3.28 17.79
C ASN A 26 6.84 -4.67 18.45
N MET A 27 6.57 -5.73 17.69
CA MET A 27 6.63 -7.10 18.22
C MET A 27 8.03 -7.45 18.72
N ALA A 28 9.08 -7.09 17.98
CA ALA A 28 10.47 -7.34 18.38
C ALA A 28 10.86 -6.53 19.62
N GLN A 29 10.38 -5.29 19.74
CA GLN A 29 10.64 -4.42 20.90
C GLN A 29 9.91 -4.89 22.17
N LEU A 30 8.65 -5.33 22.03
CA LEU A 30 7.83 -5.74 23.17
C LEU A 30 8.23 -7.13 23.70
N GLU A 31 8.65 -8.05 22.83
CA GLU A 31 8.94 -9.44 23.18
C GLU A 31 10.30 -9.93 22.62
N PRO A 32 11.42 -9.29 23.01
CA PRO A 32 12.74 -9.53 22.41
C PRO A 32 13.30 -10.94 22.66
N LYS A 33 12.79 -11.66 23.68
CA LYS A 33 13.15 -13.06 23.93
C LYS A 33 12.46 -14.03 22.98
N THR A 34 11.34 -13.61 22.39
CA THR A 34 10.48 -14.41 21.52
C THR A 34 10.83 -14.18 20.05
N VAL A 35 11.07 -12.92 19.64
CA VAL A 35 11.46 -12.57 18.27
C VAL A 35 12.98 -12.65 18.13
N LYS A 36 13.47 -13.72 17.49
CA LYS A 36 14.91 -14.02 17.38
C LYS A 36 15.63 -13.19 16.32
N GLY A 37 14.88 -12.62 15.38
CA GLY A 37 15.41 -11.71 14.38
C GLY A 37 14.28 -11.02 13.65
N LEU A 38 14.56 -9.80 13.20
CA LEU A 38 13.66 -8.93 12.49
C LEU A 38 14.27 -8.60 11.14
N HIS A 39 13.54 -8.86 10.07
CA HIS A 39 13.88 -8.41 8.72
C HIS A 39 12.81 -7.42 8.24
N VAL A 40 13.22 -6.24 7.82
CA VAL A 40 12.30 -5.26 7.21
C VAL A 40 12.84 -4.85 5.86
N ASN A 41 11.95 -4.72 4.87
CA ASN A 41 12.27 -4.19 3.54
C ASN A 41 11.77 -2.74 3.35
N PHE A 42 11.09 -2.19 4.35
CA PHE A 42 10.62 -0.81 4.39
C PHE A 42 10.86 -0.26 5.80
N ALA A 43 11.67 0.79 5.93
CA ALA A 43 12.09 1.35 7.21
C ALA A 43 12.15 2.88 7.11
N PRO A 44 10.99 3.57 7.14
CA PRO A 44 10.97 5.02 7.09
C PRO A 44 11.58 5.61 8.36
N PRO A 45 12.23 6.78 8.27
CA PRO A 45 12.85 7.44 9.41
C PRO A 45 11.80 7.83 10.45
N SER A 46 12.02 7.47 11.71
CA SER A 46 11.01 7.60 12.78
C SER A 46 10.76 9.05 13.20
N LYS A 47 11.81 9.90 13.22
CA LYS A 47 11.74 11.35 13.51
C LYS A 47 12.91 12.08 12.86
N PRO A 48 12.71 13.24 12.20
CA PRO A 48 13.82 14.04 11.69
C PRO A 48 14.55 14.70 12.87
N GLY A 49 15.72 14.17 13.21
CA GLY A 49 16.66 14.81 14.14
C GLY A 49 17.60 15.78 13.43
N LEU A 50 18.32 16.62 14.18
CA LEU A 50 19.28 17.58 13.64
C LEU A 50 20.29 16.93 12.66
N LEU A 51 20.85 15.78 13.03
CA LEU A 51 21.79 15.05 12.18
C LEU A 51 21.17 14.61 10.86
N MET A 52 19.92 14.16 10.88
CA MET A 52 19.21 13.75 9.67
C MET A 52 18.96 14.96 8.77
N THR A 53 18.50 16.09 9.32
CA THR A 53 18.31 17.32 8.56
C THR A 53 19.62 17.80 7.93
N LEU A 54 20.72 17.80 8.70
CA LEU A 54 22.04 18.15 8.17
C LEU A 54 22.50 17.18 7.07
N SER A 55 22.26 15.88 7.21
CA SER A 55 22.60 14.90 6.16
C SER A 55 21.80 15.09 4.87
N ILE A 56 20.54 15.51 4.94
CA ILE A 56 19.71 15.78 3.75
C ILE A 56 20.12 17.09 3.07
N MET A 57 20.60 18.08 3.82
CA MET A 57 21.02 19.37 3.27
C MET A 57 22.45 19.33 2.71
N LEU A 58 23.36 18.68 3.43
CA LEU A 58 24.80 18.69 3.13
C LEU A 58 25.31 17.39 2.51
N GLY A 59 24.52 16.31 2.53
CA GLY A 59 24.94 14.99 2.06
C GLY A 59 25.30 14.91 0.58
N ARG A 60 24.72 15.76 -0.28
CA ARG A 60 25.14 15.85 -1.69
C ARG A 60 26.55 16.42 -1.83
N ARG A 61 26.94 17.36 -0.97
CA ARG A 61 28.26 18.02 -1.02
C ARG A 61 29.33 17.25 -0.27
N PHE A 62 28.94 16.65 0.85
CA PHE A 62 29.84 15.93 1.76
C PHE A 62 29.29 14.52 2.08
N PRO A 63 29.10 13.63 1.10
CA PRO A 63 28.45 12.34 1.30
C PRO A 63 29.17 11.45 2.32
N LYS A 64 30.51 11.39 2.23
CA LYS A 64 31.34 10.60 3.14
C LYS A 64 31.22 11.04 4.61
N LEU A 65 30.92 12.32 4.88
CA LEU A 65 30.75 12.83 6.24
C LEU A 65 29.52 12.23 6.94
N PHE A 66 28.48 11.92 6.17
CA PHE A 66 27.23 11.35 6.67
C PHE A 66 27.08 9.85 6.39
N GLY A 67 28.15 9.21 5.90
CA GLY A 67 28.16 7.79 5.57
C GLY A 67 27.35 7.43 4.31
N PHE A 68 27.06 8.40 3.44
CA PHE A 68 26.36 8.14 2.18
C PHE A 68 27.28 7.53 1.14
N THR A 69 26.78 6.50 0.47
CA THR A 69 27.32 5.98 -0.78
C THR A 69 26.85 6.82 -1.97
N GLU A 70 27.45 6.61 -3.14
CA GLU A 70 26.99 7.29 -4.37
C GLU A 70 25.53 6.95 -4.68
N THR A 71 25.14 5.68 -4.50
CA THR A 71 23.75 5.23 -4.68
C THR A 71 22.78 5.90 -3.71
N ASP A 72 23.20 6.19 -2.47
CA ASP A 72 22.35 6.92 -1.52
C ASP A 72 22.10 8.35 -2.00
N VAL A 73 23.13 9.02 -2.52
CA VAL A 73 23.00 10.36 -3.09
C VAL A 73 22.09 10.34 -4.32
N GLU A 74 22.24 9.37 -5.22
CA GLU A 74 21.35 9.23 -6.38
C GLU A 74 19.89 8.99 -5.98
N ARG A 75 19.64 8.17 -4.96
CA ARG A 75 18.28 7.88 -4.48
C ARG A 75 17.64 9.05 -3.75
N LEU A 76 18.41 9.82 -2.97
CA LEU A 76 17.90 10.91 -2.16
C LEU A 76 17.76 12.23 -2.92
N TYR A 77 18.55 12.48 -3.97
CA TYR A 77 18.57 13.77 -4.66
C TYR A 77 17.99 13.70 -6.09
N PRO A 78 17.35 14.79 -6.59
CA PRO A 78 17.07 16.06 -5.90
C PRO A 78 16.04 15.91 -4.76
N CYS A 79 16.42 16.34 -3.54
CA CYS A 79 15.68 15.96 -2.33
C CYS A 79 14.29 16.57 -2.24
N MET A 80 14.12 17.81 -2.70
CA MET A 80 12.81 18.46 -2.70
C MET A 80 11.80 17.71 -3.59
N GLU A 81 12.24 17.25 -4.75
CA GLU A 81 11.37 16.51 -5.66
C GLU A 81 11.06 15.12 -5.08
N LYS A 82 12.11 14.34 -4.79
CA LYS A 82 11.97 12.92 -4.41
C LYS A 82 11.37 12.71 -3.02
N LEU A 83 11.68 13.58 -2.04
CA LEU A 83 11.24 13.39 -0.66
C LEU A 83 10.00 14.20 -0.31
N VAL A 84 9.76 15.35 -0.95
CA VAL A 84 8.65 16.25 -0.61
C VAL A 84 7.56 16.21 -1.67
N LEU A 85 7.88 16.56 -2.93
CA LEU A 85 6.85 16.68 -3.97
C LEU A 85 6.21 15.33 -4.29
N GLU A 86 7.01 14.28 -4.48
CA GLU A 86 6.47 12.93 -4.73
C GLU A 86 5.66 12.42 -3.53
N SER A 87 6.12 12.65 -2.30
CA SER A 87 5.37 12.29 -1.09
C SER A 87 4.01 12.98 -1.02
N ILE A 88 3.93 14.27 -1.37
CA ILE A 88 2.66 15.00 -1.37
C ILE A 88 1.72 14.44 -2.45
N LYS A 89 2.22 14.21 -3.67
CA LYS A 89 1.42 13.64 -4.76
C LYS A 89 0.85 12.26 -4.40
N GLU A 90 1.65 11.41 -3.75
CA GLU A 90 1.29 10.02 -3.51
C GLU A 90 0.56 9.75 -2.19
N SER A 91 0.51 10.72 -1.26
CA SER A 91 -0.07 10.55 0.08
C SER A 91 -1.56 10.86 0.19
N GLY A 92 -2.23 11.26 -0.90
CA GLY A 92 -3.66 11.59 -0.88
C GLY A 92 -4.55 10.45 -0.35
N TYR A 93 -4.28 9.21 -0.79
CA TYR A 93 -4.99 8.01 -0.32
C TYR A 93 -4.85 7.82 1.20
N MET A 94 -3.63 8.03 1.73
CA MET A 94 -3.31 7.88 3.14
C MET A 94 -4.03 8.96 3.96
N HIS A 95 -4.07 10.19 3.47
CA HIS A 95 -4.73 11.30 4.16
C HIS A 95 -6.24 11.07 4.32
N ILE A 96 -6.93 10.65 3.25
CA ILE A 96 -8.37 10.39 3.33
C ILE A 96 -8.68 9.14 4.17
N GLN A 97 -7.87 8.09 4.08
CA GLN A 97 -8.03 6.90 4.93
C GLN A 97 -7.80 7.21 6.41
N ALA A 98 -6.85 8.09 6.73
CA ALA A 98 -6.57 8.48 8.12
C ALA A 98 -7.65 9.38 8.73
N THR A 99 -8.35 10.19 7.92
CA THR A 99 -9.26 11.23 8.42
C THR A 99 -10.73 10.93 8.22
N LYS A 100 -11.09 10.21 7.14
CA LYS A 100 -12.46 9.88 6.73
C LYS A 100 -12.58 8.43 6.22
N PRO A 101 -12.13 7.43 6.99
CA PRO A 101 -12.10 6.03 6.55
C PRO A 101 -13.49 5.51 6.14
N ASP A 102 -14.54 5.81 6.91
CA ASP A 102 -15.90 5.34 6.60
C ASP A 102 -16.46 5.95 5.31
N THR A 103 -16.14 7.21 5.02
CA THR A 103 -16.57 7.88 3.79
C THR A 103 -15.91 7.24 2.57
N ALA A 104 -14.59 7.09 2.59
CA ALA A 104 -13.86 6.43 1.51
C ALA A 104 -14.30 4.96 1.38
N GLY A 105 -14.40 4.25 2.50
CA GLY A 105 -14.77 2.84 2.56
C GLY A 105 -16.15 2.57 1.98
N ARG A 106 -17.15 3.41 2.27
CA ARG A 106 -18.51 3.22 1.75
C ARG A 106 -18.58 3.38 0.23
N GLY A 107 -17.93 4.40 -0.33
CA GLY A 107 -17.88 4.58 -1.79
C GLY A 107 -17.14 3.45 -2.51
N LEU A 108 -16.06 2.92 -1.90
CA LEU A 108 -15.32 1.79 -2.46
C LEU A 108 -16.09 0.45 -2.31
N ASN A 109 -16.93 0.30 -1.28
CA ASN A 109 -17.75 -0.90 -1.08
C ASN A 109 -18.87 -1.01 -2.12
N ASP A 110 -19.50 0.12 -2.46
CA ASP A 110 -20.65 0.20 -3.37
C ASP A 110 -20.26 0.02 -4.86
N SER A 111 -18.98 0.22 -5.21
CA SER A 111 -18.49 0.13 -6.58
C SER A 111 -17.26 -0.76 -6.73
N PRO A 112 -17.41 -1.99 -7.25
CA PRO A 112 -16.29 -2.89 -7.53
C PRO A 112 -15.27 -2.29 -8.51
N VAL A 113 -15.73 -1.50 -9.49
CA VAL A 113 -14.85 -0.79 -10.44
C VAL A 113 -14.10 0.34 -9.73
N GLY A 114 -14.76 1.07 -8.84
CA GLY A 114 -14.12 2.09 -8.00
C GLY A 114 -13.06 1.50 -7.08
N LEU A 115 -13.38 0.38 -6.40
CA LEU A 115 -12.43 -0.37 -5.59
C LEU A 115 -11.22 -0.85 -6.40
N ALA A 116 -11.47 -1.43 -7.58
CA ALA A 116 -10.41 -1.90 -8.47
C ALA A 116 -9.50 -0.74 -8.91
N ALA A 117 -10.06 0.39 -9.35
CA ALA A 117 -9.28 1.55 -9.75
C ALA A 117 -8.41 2.09 -8.59
N TYR A 118 -9.00 2.19 -7.39
CA TYR A 118 -8.32 2.70 -6.19
C TYR A 118 -7.15 1.80 -5.75
N ILE A 119 -7.28 0.47 -5.88
CA ILE A 119 -6.23 -0.48 -5.51
C ILE A 119 -5.18 -0.62 -6.63
N LEU A 120 -5.61 -0.75 -7.88
CA LEU A 120 -4.72 -1.04 -9.01
C LEU A 120 -3.79 0.12 -9.34
N GLU A 121 -4.22 1.36 -9.09
CA GLU A 121 -3.33 2.52 -9.19
C GLU A 121 -2.11 2.35 -8.27
N LYS A 122 -2.29 1.81 -7.05
CA LYS A 122 -1.16 1.54 -6.15
C LYS A 122 -0.27 0.40 -6.62
N PHE A 123 -0.83 -0.67 -7.17
CA PHE A 123 -0.03 -1.74 -7.80
C PHE A 123 0.81 -1.21 -8.97
N SER A 124 0.27 -0.27 -9.74
CA SER A 124 1.01 0.42 -10.80
C SER A 124 2.15 1.25 -10.22
N THR A 125 1.81 2.35 -9.53
CA THR A 125 2.77 3.37 -9.11
C THR A 125 3.83 2.83 -8.15
N TRP A 126 3.48 1.91 -7.25
CA TRP A 126 4.42 1.37 -6.27
C TRP A 126 5.33 0.26 -6.83
N THR A 127 5.02 -0.27 -8.02
CA THR A 127 5.96 -1.17 -8.71
C THR A 127 7.01 -0.38 -9.47
N ASP A 128 6.57 0.61 -10.24
CA ASP A 128 7.44 1.50 -10.99
C ASP A 128 6.77 2.88 -11.13
N HIS A 129 7.46 3.91 -10.64
CA HIS A 129 6.99 5.29 -10.70
C HIS A 129 6.78 5.79 -12.13
N ASP A 130 7.48 5.22 -13.12
CA ASP A 130 7.35 5.59 -14.53
C ASP A 130 6.04 5.09 -15.13
N PHE A 131 5.36 4.11 -14.50
CA PHE A 131 4.10 3.58 -15.00
C PHE A 131 2.97 4.62 -15.00
N ARG A 132 3.04 5.63 -14.13
CA ARG A 132 2.10 6.77 -14.11
C ARG A 132 2.05 7.54 -15.43
N ASN A 133 3.13 7.50 -16.22
CA ASN A 133 3.25 8.20 -17.48
C ASN A 133 2.74 7.36 -18.68
N LEU A 134 2.32 6.12 -18.43
CA LEU A 134 1.79 5.22 -19.45
C LEU A 134 0.27 5.36 -19.54
N GLU A 135 -0.28 5.22 -20.75
CA GLU A 135 -1.71 5.33 -21.01
C GLU A 135 -2.55 4.35 -20.16
N ASP A 136 -2.04 3.14 -19.94
CA ASP A 136 -2.69 2.09 -19.15
C ASP A 136 -2.21 2.04 -17.69
N GLY A 137 -1.39 2.99 -17.26
CA GLY A 137 -0.74 2.95 -15.96
C GLY A 137 0.19 1.74 -15.80
N GLY A 138 0.74 1.17 -16.87
CA GLY A 138 1.63 0.00 -16.78
C GLY A 138 0.96 -1.30 -16.30
N LEU A 139 -0.37 -1.33 -16.21
CA LEU A 139 -1.12 -2.49 -15.72
C LEU A 139 -0.93 -3.74 -16.59
N THR A 140 -0.67 -3.56 -17.90
CA THR A 140 -0.33 -4.68 -18.80
C THR A 140 1.06 -5.25 -18.53
N ARG A 141 2.01 -4.43 -18.05
CA ARG A 141 3.42 -4.80 -17.79
C ARG A 141 3.61 -5.59 -16.51
N LEU A 142 2.72 -5.41 -15.52
CA LEU A 142 2.73 -6.14 -14.25
C LEU A 142 2.47 -7.65 -14.41
N GLY A 143 2.27 -8.17 -15.63
CA GLY A 143 1.83 -9.55 -15.85
C GLY A 143 0.39 -9.81 -15.39
N ILE A 144 -0.25 -8.80 -14.78
CA ILE A 144 -1.68 -8.71 -14.52
C ILE A 144 -2.47 -8.68 -15.86
N GLY A 145 -1.77 -8.45 -16.98
CA GLY A 145 -2.26 -8.66 -18.33
C GLY A 145 -1.19 -9.14 -19.32
N ALA A 146 -0.66 -10.37 -19.18
CA ALA A 146 0.06 -11.03 -20.30
C ALA A 146 0.10 -12.58 -20.24
N LYS A 147 -0.97 -13.21 -19.74
CA LYS A 147 -1.66 -14.28 -20.48
C LYS A 147 -3.09 -13.75 -20.66
N GLY A 148 -3.30 -13.04 -21.76
CA GLY A 148 -4.50 -12.26 -22.02
C GLY A 148 -5.79 -13.00 -21.67
N ARG A 149 -6.63 -12.37 -20.82
CA ARG A 149 -8.09 -12.56 -20.71
C ARG A 149 -8.74 -11.94 -19.46
N HIS A 150 -8.02 -11.37 -18.49
CA HIS A 150 -8.69 -10.93 -17.25
C HIS A 150 -9.14 -9.47 -17.22
N PHE A 151 -8.35 -8.46 -17.61
CA PHE A 151 -8.80 -7.07 -17.40
C PHE A 151 -9.68 -6.46 -18.50
N SER A 152 -9.57 -6.89 -19.77
CA SER A 152 -10.56 -6.55 -20.81
C SER A 152 -11.96 -7.08 -20.46
N ASN A 153 -12.01 -8.14 -19.66
CA ASN A 153 -13.23 -8.79 -19.19
C ASN A 153 -13.66 -8.31 -17.81
N VAL A 154 -12.83 -7.57 -17.05
CA VAL A 154 -13.31 -6.94 -15.79
C VAL A 154 -14.39 -5.91 -16.06
N LYS A 155 -14.32 -5.23 -17.21
CA LYS A 155 -15.36 -4.29 -17.64
C LYS A 155 -16.61 -4.95 -18.25
N LYS A 156 -16.54 -6.22 -18.68
CA LYS A 156 -17.63 -6.90 -19.41
C LYS A 156 -18.22 -8.14 -18.71
N ASP A 157 -17.43 -8.86 -17.93
CA ASP A 157 -17.75 -10.19 -17.41
C ASP A 157 -17.43 -10.38 -15.90
N PHE A 158 -16.90 -9.37 -15.19
CA PHE A 158 -16.60 -9.52 -13.76
C PHE A 158 -17.85 -9.35 -12.91
N ASP A 159 -18.46 -10.49 -12.61
CA ASP A 159 -19.51 -10.61 -11.61
C ASP A 159 -18.89 -10.68 -10.21
N TRP A 160 -18.82 -9.53 -9.54
CA TRP A 160 -18.33 -9.42 -8.18
C TRP A 160 -19.23 -10.14 -7.17
N ARG A 161 -20.54 -10.27 -7.44
CA ARG A 161 -21.49 -10.98 -6.56
C ARG A 161 -21.17 -12.47 -6.51
N ARG A 162 -20.77 -13.06 -7.64
CA ARG A 162 -20.24 -14.42 -7.68
C ARG A 162 -18.98 -14.62 -6.82
N GLN A 163 -18.14 -13.60 -6.65
CA GLN A 163 -16.98 -13.67 -5.75
C GLN A 163 -17.38 -13.54 -4.29
N VAL A 164 -18.35 -12.66 -3.99
CA VAL A 164 -18.97 -12.55 -2.66
C VAL A 164 -19.61 -13.87 -2.24
N ASP A 165 -20.34 -14.54 -3.14
CA ASP A 165 -20.94 -15.86 -2.89
C ASP A 165 -19.89 -16.91 -2.56
N LYS A 166 -18.75 -16.92 -3.26
CA LYS A 166 -17.63 -17.82 -2.94
C LYS A 166 -17.01 -17.53 -1.58
N LEU A 167 -16.85 -16.26 -1.22
CA LEU A 167 -16.31 -15.88 0.09
C LEU A 167 -17.29 -16.23 1.21
N ASN A 168 -18.59 -16.04 0.99
CA ASN A 168 -19.66 -16.39 1.92
C ASN A 168 -19.84 -17.90 2.15
N GLN A 169 -19.22 -18.78 1.34
CA GLN A 169 -19.13 -20.22 1.62
C GLN A 169 -18.28 -20.51 2.85
N TYR A 170 -17.34 -19.62 3.18
CA TYR A 170 -16.50 -19.76 4.36
C TYR A 170 -17.21 -19.14 5.57
N PRO A 171 -17.41 -19.89 6.67
CA PRO A 171 -18.19 -19.42 7.83
C PRO A 171 -17.68 -18.13 8.47
N HIS A 172 -16.42 -17.81 8.25
CA HIS A 172 -15.68 -16.69 8.83
C HIS A 172 -15.65 -15.43 7.94
N PHE A 173 -16.26 -15.46 6.74
CA PHE A 173 -16.29 -14.34 5.80
C PHE A 173 -17.71 -13.91 5.39
N LYS A 174 -18.75 -14.33 6.15
CA LYS A 174 -20.14 -13.96 5.86
C LYS A 174 -20.35 -12.45 5.94
N THR A 175 -20.71 -11.82 4.83
CA THR A 175 -21.16 -10.43 4.76
C THR A 175 -22.46 -10.32 3.95
N ASN A 176 -23.47 -9.64 4.49
CA ASN A 176 -24.70 -9.28 3.77
C ASN A 176 -24.54 -7.85 3.24
N ILE A 177 -24.56 -7.68 1.93
CA ILE A 177 -24.59 -6.37 1.28
C ILE A 177 -26.02 -6.22 0.72
N GLU A 178 -26.80 -5.29 1.29
CA GLU A 178 -28.15 -4.94 0.81
C GLU A 178 -28.06 -3.66 -0.03
N ASP A 179 -28.22 -3.79 -1.34
CA ASP A 179 -28.31 -2.64 -2.27
C ASP A 179 -29.78 -2.22 -2.38
N ASN A 180 -30.15 -1.07 -1.81
CA ASN A 180 -31.49 -0.48 -1.94
C ASN A 180 -31.47 0.84 -2.74
N PHE A 181 -30.51 1.00 -3.66
CA PHE A 181 -30.35 2.22 -4.45
C PHE A 181 -30.27 1.91 -5.94
N ASP A 182 -31.30 2.36 -6.67
CA ASP A 182 -31.33 2.34 -8.13
C ASP A 182 -30.51 3.52 -8.69
N LEU A 183 -29.28 3.23 -9.09
CA LEU A 183 -28.28 4.18 -9.62
C LEU A 183 -28.76 4.97 -10.85
N PHE A 184 -29.86 4.56 -11.49
CA PHE A 184 -30.46 5.30 -12.61
C PHE A 184 -31.20 6.58 -12.19
N GLU A 185 -31.73 6.67 -10.96
CA GLU A 185 -32.48 7.86 -10.52
C GLU A 185 -31.58 9.07 -10.20
N LEU A 186 -30.31 8.83 -9.86
CA LEU A 186 -29.36 9.86 -9.39
C LEU A 186 -28.62 10.58 -10.53
N LEU A 187 -28.64 10.00 -11.74
CA LEU A 187 -28.01 10.58 -12.94
C LEU A 187 -28.98 11.36 -13.84
N THR A 188 -30.29 11.38 -13.53
CA THR A 188 -31.32 12.06 -14.34
C THR A 188 -32.11 13.15 -13.60
N ARG A 189 -31.74 13.52 -12.37
CA ARG A 189 -32.30 14.72 -11.71
C ARG A 189 -31.35 15.91 -11.96
N HIS A 190 -31.88 16.86 -12.73
CA HIS A 190 -31.27 18.08 -13.28
C HIS A 190 -30.26 18.81 -12.39
#